data_AF-A0A0E3UIJ1-F1
#
_entry.id   AF-A0A0E3UIJ1-F1
#
_cell.length_a   1.000
_cell.length_b   1.000
_cell.length_c   1.000
_cell.angle_alpha   90.00
_cell.angle_beta   90.00
_cell.angle_gamma   90.00
#
_symmetry.space_group_name_H-M   'P 1'
#
loop_
_entity.id
_entity.type
_entity.pdbx_description
1 polymer ?
#
loop_
_entity_poly.entity_id
_entity_poly.type
_entity_poly.pdbx_seq_one_letter_code
_entity_poly.pdbx_strand_id
1 'polypeptide(L)'
;MNLSPIIEEVASQADDLLTGRSDRTQALKSIADFVTQDYPKLRSSDHSIIVNGVMAILEHEGVFGERFVDSFDADQNTENNS
;
A
#
# COMPACT_ATOMS: atom_id res chain seq x y z
N MET A 1 -10.82 15.64 -14.68
CA MET A 1 -9.87 16.33 -13.79
C MET A 1 -8.63 15.46 -13.70
N ASN A 2 -7.43 16.03 -13.65
CA ASN A 2 -6.24 15.22 -13.40
C ASN A 2 -6.15 14.96 -11.88
N LEU A 3 -6.20 13.71 -11.46
CA LEU A 3 -6.17 13.30 -10.05
C LEU A 3 -4.77 12.91 -9.58
N SER A 4 -3.80 12.75 -10.50
CA SER A 4 -2.43 12.35 -10.18
C SER A 4 -1.75 13.23 -9.12
N PRO A 5 -1.88 14.57 -9.13
CA PRO A 5 -1.26 15.39 -8.09
C PRO A 5 -1.79 15.10 -6.69
N ILE A 6 -3.10 14.82 -6.56
CA ILE A 6 -3.74 14.49 -5.29
C ILE A 6 -3.29 13.10 -4.84
N ILE A 7 -3.17 12.14 -5.76
CA ILE A 7 -2.69 10.79 -5.45
C ILE A 7 -1.25 10.85 -4.91
N GLU A 8 -0.35 11.58 -5.57
CA GLU A 8 1.04 11.72 -5.14
C GLU A 8 1.15 12.44 -3.79
N GLU A 9 0.38 13.51 -3.59
CA GLU A 9 0.31 14.24 -2.33
C GLU A 9 -0.16 13.35 -1.17
N VAL A 10 -1.27 12.63 -1.36
CA VAL A 10 -1.81 11.73 -0.33
C VAL A 10 -0.86 10.55 -0.06
N ALA A 11 -0.21 10.01 -1.10
CA ALA A 11 0.78 8.94 -0.94
C ALA A 11 2.00 9.41 -0.13
N SER A 12 2.52 10.61 -0.39
CA SER A 12 3.64 11.16 0.40
C SER A 12 3.30 11.38 1.87
N GLN A 13 2.02 11.63 2.19
CA GLN A 13 1.53 11.77 3.56
C GLN A 13 1.14 10.43 4.18
N ALA A 14 0.98 9.37 3.38
CA ALA A 14 0.50 8.09 3.88
C ALA A 14 1.50 7.41 4.81
N ASP A 15 2.81 7.60 4.64
CA ASP A 15 3.81 7.12 5.60
C ASP A 15 3.57 7.67 7.02
N ASP A 16 3.25 8.96 7.11
CA ASP A 16 2.89 9.59 8.39
C ASP A 16 1.53 9.11 8.89
N LEU A 17 0.52 8.99 8.02
CA LEU A 17 -0.81 8.49 8.40
C LEU A 17 -0.77 7.03 8.90
N LEU A 18 0.15 6.23 8.38
CA LEU A 18 0.26 4.81 8.64
C LEU A 18 1.32 4.46 9.68
N THR A 19 1.98 5.43 10.34
CA THR A 19 3.17 5.23 11.19
C THR A 19 3.18 3.87 11.94
N GLY A 20 4.00 2.92 11.47
CA GLY A 20 4.17 1.59 12.08
C GLY A 20 3.04 0.58 11.84
N ARG A 21 2.10 0.84 10.91
CA ARG A 21 0.98 -0.04 10.56
C ARG A 21 1.14 -0.54 9.12
N SER A 22 1.41 -1.84 8.98
CA SER A 22 1.48 -2.52 7.68
C SER A 22 0.16 -3.23 7.30
N ASP A 23 -0.94 -2.92 7.98
CA ASP A 23 -2.23 -3.55 7.69
C ASP A 23 -2.95 -2.84 6.53
N ARG A 24 -3.12 -3.56 5.41
CA ARG A 24 -3.75 -3.06 4.18
C ARG A 24 -5.18 -2.57 4.40
N THR A 25 -5.94 -3.19 5.30
CA THR A 25 -7.34 -2.83 5.56
C THR A 25 -7.42 -1.54 6.36
N GLN A 26 -6.56 -1.38 7.38
CA GLN A 26 -6.45 -0.15 8.14
C GLN A 26 -5.93 1.00 7.30
N ALA A 27 -4.99 0.73 6.39
CA ALA A 27 -4.48 1.75 5.48
C ALA A 27 -5.57 2.26 4.55
N LEU A 28 -6.33 1.35 3.91
CA LEU A 28 -7.46 1.70 3.07
C LEU A 28 -8.45 2.62 3.80
N LYS A 29 -8.81 2.27 5.05
CA LYS A 29 -9.73 3.08 5.86
C LYS A 29 -9.15 4.45 6.19
N SER A 30 -7.89 4.50 6.62
CA SER A 30 -7.23 5.75 7.01
C SER A 30 -7.10 6.72 5.84
N ILE A 31 -6.74 6.21 4.65
CA ILE A 31 -6.64 6.98 3.42
C ILE A 31 -8.03 7.45 2.96
N ALA A 32 -9.05 6.58 3.01
CA ALA A 32 -10.41 6.96 2.66
C ALA A 32 -10.95 8.08 3.54
N ASP A 33 -10.77 7.96 4.87
CA ASP A 33 -11.18 8.96 5.85
C ASP A 33 -10.44 10.29 5.61
N PHE A 34 -9.12 10.25 5.36
CA PHE A 34 -8.33 11.42 5.02
C PHE A 34 -8.85 12.14 3.77
N VAL A 35 -9.05 11.41 2.66
CA VAL A 35 -9.52 12.00 1.40
C VAL A 35 -10.94 12.57 1.56
N THR A 36 -11.80 11.94 2.36
CA THR A 36 -13.14 12.47 2.67
C THR A 36 -13.07 13.79 3.44
N GLN A 37 -12.13 13.91 4.39
CA GLN A 37 -11.99 15.10 5.21
C GLN A 37 -11.35 16.27 4.45
N ASP A 38 -10.27 16.02 3.72
CA ASP A 38 -9.47 17.07 3.07
C ASP A 38 -10.01 17.47 1.69
N TYR A 39 -10.69 16.55 1.01
CA TYR A 39 -11.26 16.79 -0.33
C TYR A 39 -12.78 16.53 -0.39
N PRO A 40 -13.60 17.20 0.44
CA PRO A 40 -15.04 16.93 0.58
C PRO A 40 -15.87 17.27 -0.67
N LYS A 41 -15.28 17.99 -1.64
CA LYS A 41 -15.93 18.39 -2.90
C LYS A 41 -15.73 17.37 -4.03
N LEU A 42 -14.92 16.34 -3.82
CA LEU A 42 -14.71 15.30 -4.81
C LEU A 42 -15.98 14.47 -4.99
N ARG A 43 -16.16 13.96 -6.21
CA ARG A 43 -17.22 12.99 -6.48
C ARG A 43 -16.81 11.64 -5.89
N SER A 44 -17.79 10.81 -5.53
CA SER A 44 -17.53 9.46 -5.03
C SER A 44 -16.66 8.63 -5.99
N SER A 45 -16.79 8.83 -7.31
CA SER A 45 -15.94 8.18 -8.31
C SER A 45 -14.48 8.64 -8.25
N ASP A 46 -14.24 9.93 -8.04
CA ASP A 46 -12.88 10.50 -7.95
C ASP A 46 -12.21 10.06 -6.64
N HIS A 47 -12.99 9.99 -5.55
CA HIS A 47 -12.54 9.50 -4.24
C HIS A 47 -12.01 8.06 -4.33
N SER A 48 -12.78 7.15 -4.95
CA SER A 48 -12.33 5.77 -5.18
C SER A 48 -11.07 5.67 -6.04
N ILE A 49 -10.92 6.53 -7.05
CA ILE A 49 -9.71 6.55 -7.90
C ILE A 49 -8.49 6.97 -7.07
N ILE A 50 -8.63 8.00 -6.24
CA ILE A 50 -7.53 8.48 -5.40
C ILE A 50 -7.13 7.43 -4.37
N VAL A 51 -8.09 6.88 -3.63
CA VAL A 51 -7.81 5.85 -2.60
C VAL A 51 -7.11 4.64 -3.22
N ASN A 52 -7.60 4.15 -4.36
CA ASN A 52 -6.97 3.01 -5.04
C ASN A 52 -5.57 3.36 -5.60
N GLY A 53 -5.39 4.57 -6.13
CA GLY A 53 -4.10 5.04 -6.63
C GLY A 53 -3.04 5.12 -5.53
N VAL A 54 -3.40 5.65 -4.37
CA VAL A 54 -2.52 5.71 -3.20
C VAL A 54 -2.16 4.30 -2.72
N MET A 55 -3.15 3.42 -2.58
CA MET A 55 -2.90 2.03 -2.16
C MET A 55 -1.94 1.29 -3.11
N ALA A 56 -2.03 1.54 -4.41
CA ALA A 56 -1.12 0.94 -5.39
C ALA A 56 0.32 1.46 -5.25
N ILE A 57 0.51 2.74 -4.93
CA ILE A 57 1.85 3.31 -4.66
C ILE A 57 2.45 2.66 -3.40
N LEU A 58 1.69 2.59 -2.31
CA LEU A 58 2.15 1.99 -1.05
C LEU A 58 2.47 0.49 -1.20
N GLU A 59 1.70 -0.22 -2.02
CA GLU A 59 1.96 -1.62 -2.35
C GLU A 59 3.26 -1.77 -3.17
N HIS A 60 3.51 -0.87 -4.13
CA HIS A 60 4.76 -0.83 -4.89
C HIS A 60 5.98 -0.43 -4.03
N GLU A 61 5.79 0.42 -3.02
CA GLU A 61 6.82 0.80 -2.05
C GLU A 61 7.06 -0.24 -0.96
N GLY A 62 6.27 -1.32 -0.93
CA GLY A 62 6.44 -2.43 -0.01
C GLY A 62 5.93 -2.17 1.41
N VAL A 63 5.09 -1.16 1.62
CA VAL A 63 4.56 -0.73 2.94
C VAL A 63 3.80 -1.86 3.66
N PHE A 64 3.09 -2.69 2.90
CA PHE A 64 2.33 -3.82 3.43
C PHE A 64 3.15 -5.10 3.61
N GLY A 65 4.46 -5.03 3.32
CA GLY A 65 5.36 -6.17 3.22
C GLY A 65 5.10 -7.00 1.97
N GLU A 66 6.17 -7.36 1.26
CA GLU A 66 6.11 -8.59 0.49
C GLU A 66 5.97 -9.72 1.52
N ARG A 67 4.92 -10.54 1.41
CA ARG A 67 5.07 -11.92 1.87
C ARG A 67 6.18 -12.51 0.99
N PHE A 68 7.43 -12.29 1.38
CA PHE A 68 8.52 -13.14 1.00
C PHE A 68 8.02 -14.54 1.32
N VAL A 69 7.81 -15.30 0.25
CA VAL A 69 7.59 -16.73 0.34
C VAL A 69 8.70 -17.26 1.24
N ASP A 70 8.32 -17.71 2.44
CA ASP A 70 9.22 -18.42 3.33
C ASP A 70 9.93 -19.51 2.52
N SER A 71 11.25 -19.44 2.53
CA SER A 71 12.18 -20.56 2.53
C SER A 71 11.68 -21.86 1.89
N PHE A 72 12.00 -22.08 0.61
CA PHE A 72 12.36 -23.43 0.17
C PHE A 72 13.80 -23.73 0.62
N ASP A 73 14.03 -23.74 1.93
CA ASP A 73 15.14 -24.50 2.51
C ASP A 73 14.66 -25.94 2.67
N ALA A 74 14.84 -26.73 1.60
CA ALA A 74 15.00 -28.16 1.72
C ALA A 74 16.43 -28.49 1.34
N ASP A 75 17.33 -28.12 2.26
CA ASP A 75 18.64 -28.74 2.39
C ASP A 75 18.42 -30.24 2.62
N GLN A 76 18.52 -31.04 1.55
CA GLN A 76 18.67 -32.49 1.62
C GLN A 76 20.03 -32.80 1.02
N ASN A 77 21.01 -32.83 1.94
CA ASN A 77 22.22 -33.63 1.86
C ASN A 77 22.07 -34.84 0.91
N THR A 78 22.88 -34.89 -0.15
CA THR A 78 23.36 -36.16 -0.69
C THR A 78 24.82 -35.99 -1.06
N GLU A 79 25.69 -36.22 -0.07
CA GLU A 79 26.97 -36.88 -0.32
C GLU A 79 26.77 -38.03 -1.30
N ASN A 80 27.37 -37.95 -2.48
CA ASN A 80 27.67 -39.12 -3.30
C ASN A 80 29.11 -38.97 -3.80
N ASN A 81 30.02 -39.39 -2.94
CA ASN A 81 31.33 -39.86 -3.35
C ASN A 81 31.21 -41.35 -3.65
N SER A 82 31.20 -41.72 -4.93
CA SER A 82 31.55 -43.06 -5.44
C SER A 82 31.89 -42.98 -6.91
#